data_AF-A0A521U0U3-F1
#
_entry.id   AF-A0A521U0U3-F1
#
_cell.length_a   1.000
_cell.length_b   1.000
_cell.length_c   1.000
_cell.angle_alpha   90.00
_cell.angle_beta   90.00
_cell.angle_gamma   90.00
#
_symmetry.space_group_name_H-M   'P 1'
#
loop_
_entity.id
_entity.type
_entity.pdbx_description
1 polymer ?
#
loop_
_entity_poly.entity_id
_entity_poly.type
_entity_poly.pdbx_seq_one_letter_code
_entity_poly.pdbx_strand_id
1 'polypeptide(L)' 'MAIASERVTADVIEANEFADLSDRYAVQGVPKIVINDRRQIVGSRPEAAFLAEVLAAVE' A
#
# COMPACT_ATOMS: atom_id res chain seq x y z
N MET A 1 -6.55 -3.51 8.78
CA MET A 1 -7.60 -2.79 8.03
C MET A 1 -8.42 -3.73 7.14
N ALA A 2 -7.84 -4.49 6.19
CA ALA A 2 -8.62 -5.36 5.29
C ALA A 2 -9.54 -6.36 6.00
N ILE A 3 -9.07 -7.04 7.05
CA ILE A 3 -9.90 -7.98 7.82
C ILE A 3 -11.13 -7.34 8.50
N ALA A 4 -11.12 -6.02 8.72
CA ALA A 4 -12.20 -5.33 9.42
C ALA A 4 -13.39 -4.96 8.51
N SER A 5 -13.24 -5.10 7.18
CA SER A 5 -14.28 -4.71 6.22
C SER A 5 -14.16 -5.51 4.93
N GLU A 6 -15.24 -6.18 4.53
CA GLU A 6 -15.32 -6.90 3.25
C GLU A 6 -15.15 -5.99 2.02
N ARG A 7 -15.27 -4.67 2.20
CA ARG A 7 -15.07 -3.68 1.13
C ARG A 7 -13.60 -3.35 0.87
N VAL A 8 -12.67 -3.88 1.68
CA VAL A 8 -11.25 -3.57 1.59
C VAL A 8 -10.47 -4.86 1.41
N THR A 9 -9.85 -5.03 0.25
CA THR A 9 -8.89 -6.10 -0.03
C THR A 9 -7.47 -5.56 0.14
N ALA A 10 -6.54 -6.43 0.57
CA ALA A 10 -5.13 -6.09 0.64
C ALA A 10 -4.28 -7.34 0.45
N ASP A 11 -3.23 -7.19 -0.35
CA ASP A 11 -2.21 -8.22 -0.55
C ASP A 11 -0.90 -7.76 0.10
N VAL A 12 -0.17 -8.71 0.70
CA VAL A 12 1.17 -8.48 1.25
C VAL A 12 2.15 -9.22 0.37
N ILE A 13 3.13 -8.48 -0.16
CA ILE A 13 4.09 -9.00 -1.13
C ILE A 13 5.49 -8.83 -0.56
N GLU A 14 6.27 -9.91 -0.59
CA GLU A 14 7.68 -9.90 -0.21
C GLU A 14 8.50 -9.30 -1.36
N ALA A 15 9.17 -8.17 -1.12
CA ALA A 15 9.77 -7.38 -2.19
C ALA A 15 10.98 -8.06 -2.87
N ASN A 16 11.69 -8.92 -2.15
CA ASN A 16 12.87 -9.63 -2.63
C ASN A 16 12.50 -10.87 -3.46
N GLU A 17 11.36 -11.51 -3.19
CA GLU A 17 10.84 -12.64 -3.95
C GLU A 17 10.20 -12.19 -5.27
N PHE A 18 9.62 -10.99 -5.30
CA PHE A 18 8.93 -10.42 -6.46
C PHE A 18 9.66 -9.18 -7.02
N ALA A 19 10.91 -9.35 -7.42
CA ALA A 19 11.76 -8.26 -7.91
C ALA A 19 11.14 -7.46 -9.08
N ASP A 20 10.52 -8.13 -10.06
CA ASP A 20 9.86 -7.47 -11.20
C ASP A 20 8.74 -6.52 -10.74
N LEU A 21 8.05 -6.87 -9.66
CA LEU A 21 6.99 -6.04 -9.09
C LEU A 21 7.59 -4.86 -8.33
N SER A 22 8.68 -5.09 -7.60
CA SER A 22 9.45 -4.03 -6.95
C SER A 22 9.93 -2.98 -7.95
N ASP A 23 10.44 -3.42 -9.11
CA ASP A 23 10.85 -2.52 -10.19
C ASP A 23 9.65 -1.75 -10.77
N ARG A 24 8.55 -2.45 -11.06
CA ARG A 24 7.32 -1.82 -11.60
C ARG A 24 6.78 -0.71 -10.70
N TYR A 25 6.80 -0.91 -9.39
CA TYR A 25 6.31 0.07 -8.41
C TYR A 25 7.40 0.98 -7.86
N ALA A 26 8.60 0.93 -8.45
CA ALA A 26 9.77 1.71 -8.04
C ALA A 26 9.98 1.65 -6.52
N VAL A 27 10.03 0.44 -5.97
CA VAL A 27 10.23 0.18 -4.54
C VAL A 27 11.67 0.53 -4.18
N GLN A 28 11.85 1.67 -3.50
CA GLN A 28 13.16 2.13 -3.01
C GLN A 28 13.34 1.88 -1.50
N GLY A 29 12.27 1.50 -0.81
CA GLY A 29 12.26 1.25 0.63
C GLY A 29 10.97 0.59 1.06
N VAL A 30 11.05 -0.21 2.12
CA VAL A 30 9.93 -0.97 2.68
C VAL A 30 9.57 -0.46 4.09
N PRO A 31 8.28 -0.53 4.49
CA PRO A 31 7.14 -0.95 3.68
C PRO A 31 6.78 0.08 2.60
N LYS A 32 6.47 -0.39 1.39
CA LYS A 32 5.84 0.38 0.31
C LYS A 32 4.38 -0.05 0.25
N ILE A 33 3.47 0.91 0.28
CA ILE A 33 2.03 0.65 0.20
C ILE A 33 1.50 1.36 -1.03
N VAL A 34 0.78 0.62 -1.87
CA VAL A 34 0.12 1.14 -3.07
C VAL A 34 -1.38 0.99 -2.86
N ILE A 35 -2.14 2.06 -3.09
CA ILE A 35 -3.58 2.10 -2.85
C ILE A 35 -4.26 2.34 -4.20
N ASN A 36 -5.02 1.34 -4.66
CA ASN A 36 -5.78 1.34 -5.92
C ASN A 36 -4.94 1.77 -7.15
N ASP A 37 -3.62 1.48 -7.16
CA ASP A 37 -2.65 1.97 -8.16
C ASP A 37 -2.64 3.50 -8.38
N ARG A 38 -3.28 4.27 -7.49
CA ARG A 38 -3.43 5.73 -7.60
C ARG A 38 -2.53 6.47 -6.64
N ARG A 39 -2.34 5.93 -5.43
CA ARG A 39 -1.51 6.55 -4.39
C ARG A 39 -0.47 5.59 -3.87
N GLN A 40 0.66 6.15 -3.44
CA GLN A 40 1.80 5.38 -2.97
C GLN A 40 2.40 6.03 -1.72
N ILE A 41 2.71 5.20 -0.73
CA ILE A 41 3.32 5.61 0.54
C ILE A 41 4.56 4.75 0.77
N VAL A 42 5.63 5.37 1.27
CA VAL A 42 6.82 4.66 1.75
C VAL A 42 6.94 4.88 3.25
N GLY A 43 7.27 3.81 3.96
CA GLY A 43 7.43 3.79 5.41
C GLY A 43 6.11 3.59 6.18
N SER A 44 6.26 3.23 7.45
CA SER A 44 5.12 3.08 8.35
C SER A 44 4.59 4.45 8.78
N ARG A 45 3.26 4.61 8.78
CA ARG A 45 2.58 5.84 9.25
C ARG A 45 1.59 5.51 10.37
N PRO A 46 1.26 6.48 11.24
CA PRO A 46 0.15 6.34 12.18
C PRO A 46 -1.16 6.02 11.44
N GLU A 47 -2.04 5.24 12.08
CA GLU A 47 -3.27 4.73 11.48
C GLU A 47 -4.18 5.83 10.92
N ALA A 48 -4.35 6.94 11.66
CA ALA A 48 -5.16 8.06 11.20
C ALA A 48 -4.62 8.68 9.90
N ALA A 49 -3.30 8.81 9.77
CA ALA A 49 -2.67 9.33 8.55
C ALA A 49 -2.77 8.32 7.39
N PHE A 50 -2.71 7.02 7.69
CA PHE A 50 -2.91 5.98 6.69
C PHE A 50 -4.35 5.98 6.15
N LEU A 51 -5.35 6.08 7.02
CA LEU A 51 -6.76 6.15 6.62
C LEU A 51 -7.04 7.36 5.72
N ALA A 52 -6.46 8.52 6.02
CA ALA A 52 -6.60 9.71 5.18
C ALA A 52 -6.13 9.48 3.73
N GLU A 53 -5.01 8.77 3.54
CA GLU A 53 -4.51 8.43 2.21
C GLU A 53 -5.40 7.42 1.48
N VAL A 54 -5.99 6.47 2.21
CA VAL A 54 -6.96 5.51 1.65
C VAL A 54 -8.21 6.24 1.16
N LEU A 55 -8.78 7.13 1.98
CA LEU A 55 -9.97 7.89 1.60
C LEU A 55 -9.71 8.81 0.39
N ALA A 56 -8.56 9.46 0.37
CA ALA A 56 -8.18 10.34 -0.73
C ALA A 56 -7.81 9.59 -2.03
N ALA A 57 -7.73 8.25 -2.01
CA ALA A 57 -7.54 7.41 -3.19
C ALA A 57 -8.85 6.84 -3.78
N VAL A 58 -9.99 7.00 -3.08
CA VAL A 58 -11.32 6.58 -3.52
C VAL A 58 -12.22 7.75 -3.94
N GLU A 59 -11.81 8.99 -3.64
CA GLU A 59 -12.29 10.20 -4.33
C GLU A 59 -11.90 10.16 -5.82
#